data_AF-A0A6V8PJH3-F1
#
_entry.id   AF-A0A6V8PJH3-F1
#
_cell.length_a   1.000
_cell.length_b   1.000
_cell.length_c   1.000
_cell.angle_alpha   90.00
_cell.angle_beta   90.00
_cell.angle_gamma   90.00
#
_symmetry.space_group_name_H-M   'P 1'
#
loop_
_entity.id
_entity.type
_entity.pdbx_description
1 polymer ?
#
loop_
_entity_poly.entity_id
_entity_poly.type
_entity_poly.pdbx_seq_one_letter_code
_entity_poly.pdbx_strand_id
1 'polypeptide(L)'
;MEEDSGKLSHSGLTGRISEAQESAVDFNRCGVPLLEIVTEPDLRTPEEAKIFLSSLRNLLQYLEVSDCNMEEGSLRCDANISVRRGDMDKLGTKTEVKNLNSFRFLSRALQYEIERQKKILAKGGVIRQETRHFDSTTNRTTRLRSKEMAND
;
A
#
# COMPACT_ATOMS: atom_id res chain seq x y z
N MET A 1 -6.83 9.11 15.48
CA MET A 1 -8.09 9.35 14.75
C MET A 1 -7.80 10.43 13.75
N GLU A 2 -8.21 10.20 12.52
CA GLU A 2 -7.99 11.11 11.39
C GLU A 2 -9.31 11.39 10.69
N GLU A 3 -9.31 12.34 9.76
CA GLU A 3 -10.44 12.63 8.89
C GLU A 3 -10.11 12.25 7.45
N ASP A 4 -11.08 11.69 6.73
CA ASP A 4 -10.89 11.37 5.31
C ASP A 4 -10.90 12.64 4.46
N SER A 5 -10.06 12.64 3.42
CA SER A 5 -9.98 13.72 2.44
C SER A 5 -11.05 13.57 1.35
N GLY A 6 -11.37 14.66 0.67
CA GLY A 6 -12.25 14.66 -0.49
C GLY A 6 -11.73 13.82 -1.65
N LYS A 7 -12.61 13.48 -2.60
CA LYS A 7 -12.25 12.73 -3.81
C LYS A 7 -11.92 13.70 -4.94
N LEU A 8 -10.78 13.49 -5.58
CA LEU A 8 -10.44 14.14 -6.85
C LEU A 8 -10.81 13.20 -8.01
N SER A 9 -11.55 13.73 -8.97
CA SER A 9 -11.84 13.05 -10.25
C SER A 9 -11.24 13.86 -11.38
N HIS A 10 -10.40 13.23 -12.19
CA HIS A 10 -9.65 13.89 -13.26
C HIS A 10 -10.31 13.59 -14.61
N SER A 11 -10.71 14.62 -15.35
CA SER A 11 -11.35 14.47 -16.66
C SER A 11 -10.32 14.62 -17.79
N GLY A 12 -10.21 13.60 -18.64
CA GLY A 12 -9.35 13.56 -19.82
C GLY A 12 -9.74 12.41 -20.76
N LEU A 13 -9.24 12.43 -21.99
CA LEU A 13 -9.64 11.50 -23.07
C LEU A 13 -9.49 10.01 -22.70
N THR A 14 -8.48 9.66 -21.90
CA THR A 14 -8.19 8.28 -21.49
C THR A 14 -8.49 7.99 -20.02
N GLY A 15 -9.00 8.98 -19.27
CA GLY A 15 -9.19 8.88 -17.81
C GLY A 15 -7.88 8.82 -17.01
N ARG A 16 -6.71 9.01 -17.64
CA ARG A 16 -5.42 9.07 -16.95
C ARG A 16 -5.15 10.47 -16.41
N ILE A 17 -4.62 10.54 -15.19
CA ILE A 17 -4.24 11.81 -14.55
C ILE A 17 -3.22 12.63 -15.38
N SER A 18 -2.38 11.96 -16.17
CA SER A 18 -1.37 12.62 -17.02
C SER A 18 -1.95 13.38 -18.21
N GLU A 19 -3.19 13.09 -18.59
CA GLU A 19 -3.88 13.67 -19.74
C GLU A 19 -5.10 14.51 -19.32
N ALA A 20 -5.27 14.70 -18.01
CA ALA A 20 -6.40 15.42 -17.47
C ALA A 20 -6.28 16.92 -17.75
N GLN A 21 -7.35 17.52 -18.29
CA GLN A 21 -7.41 18.96 -18.55
C GLN A 21 -8.03 19.72 -17.37
N GLU A 22 -8.85 19.04 -16.59
CA GLU A 22 -9.54 19.58 -15.43
C GLU A 22 -9.61 18.53 -14.30
N SER A 23 -9.90 18.98 -13.10
CA SER A 23 -10.11 18.13 -11.93
C SER A 23 -11.32 18.61 -11.15
N ALA A 24 -12.29 17.71 -10.96
CA ALA A 24 -13.44 17.95 -10.11
C ALA A 24 -13.15 17.49 -8.68
N VAL A 25 -13.62 18.26 -7.71
CA VAL A 25 -13.48 17.97 -6.28
C VAL A 25 -14.85 17.59 -5.73
N ASP A 26 -14.93 16.42 -5.11
CA ASP A 26 -16.12 15.92 -4.41
C ASP A 26 -15.84 15.84 -2.90
N PHE A 27 -16.57 16.63 -2.11
CA PHE A 27 -16.42 16.75 -0.66
C PHE A 27 -17.33 15.79 0.13
N ASN A 28 -18.12 14.91 -0.51
CA ASN A 28 -19.08 14.05 0.19
C ASN A 28 -18.46 13.13 1.25
N ARG A 29 -17.16 12.81 1.12
CA ARG A 29 -16.41 11.99 2.08
C ARG A 29 -15.49 12.79 3.01
N CYS A 30 -15.45 14.12 2.89
CA CYS A 30 -14.63 14.94 3.76
C CYS A 30 -15.13 14.86 5.21
N GLY A 31 -14.22 14.70 6.16
CA GLY A 31 -14.57 14.65 7.58
C GLY A 31 -15.11 13.30 8.04
N VAL A 32 -15.19 12.29 7.17
CA VAL A 32 -15.53 10.92 7.57
C VAL A 32 -14.44 10.41 8.53
N PRO A 33 -14.78 9.89 9.71
CA PRO A 33 -13.79 9.41 10.68
C PRO A 33 -12.96 8.26 10.12
N LEU A 34 -11.64 8.34 10.28
CA LEU A 34 -10.69 7.28 9.96
C LEU A 34 -9.93 6.82 11.20
N LEU A 35 -9.67 5.52 11.23
CA LEU A 35 -8.76 4.87 12.17
C LEU A 35 -7.53 4.40 11.40
N GLU A 36 -6.39 5.05 11.64
CA GLU A 36 -5.09 4.56 11.15
C GLU A 36 -4.52 3.57 12.16
N ILE A 37 -4.18 2.36 11.70
CA ILE A 37 -3.55 1.31 12.50
C ILE A 37 -2.18 1.03 11.90
N VAL A 38 -1.13 1.42 12.63
CA VAL A 38 0.26 1.16 12.26
C VAL A 38 0.79 -0.01 13.06
N THR A 39 1.30 -1.03 12.36
CA THR A 39 1.91 -2.20 12.99
C THR A 39 3.41 -2.01 13.14
N GLU A 40 3.99 -2.59 14.19
CA GLU A 40 5.42 -2.89 14.22
C GLU A 40 5.80 -3.85 13.08
N PRO A 41 7.06 -3.85 12.59
CA PRO A 41 7.50 -4.66 11.47
C PRO A 41 7.74 -6.11 11.90
N ASP A 42 6.72 -6.78 12.45
CA ASP A 42 6.81 -8.14 13.00
C ASP A 42 6.40 -9.24 12.03
N LEU A 43 5.61 -8.89 11.01
CA LEU A 43 5.21 -9.81 9.95
C LEU A 43 6.43 -10.21 9.10
N ARG A 44 6.64 -11.52 8.92
CA ARG A 44 7.80 -12.11 8.23
C ARG A 44 7.47 -12.71 6.89
N THR A 45 6.19 -13.05 6.65
CA THR A 45 5.76 -13.65 5.38
C THR A 45 4.54 -12.94 4.78
N PRO A 46 4.36 -13.00 3.45
CA PRO A 46 3.14 -12.51 2.80
C PRO A 46 1.87 -13.19 3.30
N GLU A 47 1.95 -14.45 3.74
CA GLU A 47 0.80 -15.18 4.29
C GLU A 47 0.46 -14.69 5.70
N GLU A 48 1.44 -14.45 6.57
CA GLU A 48 1.21 -13.82 7.87
C GLU A 48 0.53 -12.45 7.73
N ALA A 49 0.98 -11.62 6.77
CA ALA A 49 0.35 -10.32 6.53
C ALA A 49 -1.12 -10.44 6.11
N LYS A 50 -1.43 -11.44 5.27
CA LYS A 50 -2.79 -11.75 4.85
C LYS A 50 -3.66 -12.25 6.01
N ILE A 51 -3.12 -13.16 6.84
CA ILE A 51 -3.81 -13.69 8.02
C ILE A 51 -4.07 -12.58 9.03
N PHE A 52 -3.09 -11.72 9.28
CA PHE A 52 -3.19 -10.57 10.17
C PHE A 52 -4.32 -9.64 9.73
N LEU A 53 -4.31 -9.16 8.48
CA LEU A 53 -5.37 -8.26 8.00
C LEU A 53 -6.74 -8.93 7.95
N SER A 54 -6.80 -10.23 7.64
CA SER A 54 -8.06 -10.98 7.69
C SER A 54 -8.62 -11.04 9.12
N SER A 55 -7.76 -11.27 10.10
CA SER A 55 -8.12 -11.31 11.52
C SER A 55 -8.55 -9.93 12.03
N LEU A 56 -7.81 -8.88 11.66
CA LEU A 56 -8.14 -7.50 11.98
C LEU A 56 -9.50 -7.10 11.39
N ARG A 57 -9.73 -7.39 10.10
CA ARG A 57 -11.02 -7.16 9.44
C ARG A 57 -12.16 -7.87 10.18
N ASN A 58 -11.98 -9.15 10.50
CA ASN A 58 -13.02 -9.92 11.21
C ASN A 58 -13.31 -9.34 12.59
N LEU A 59 -12.28 -8.89 13.32
CA LEU A 59 -12.45 -8.24 14.61
C LEU A 59 -13.24 -6.93 14.49
N LEU A 60 -12.87 -6.06 13.54
CA LEU A 60 -13.54 -4.77 13.33
C LEU A 60 -15.00 -4.94 12.88
N GLN A 61 -15.27 -5.93 12.01
CA GLN A 61 -16.63 -6.28 11.62
C GLN A 61 -17.44 -6.84 12.80
N TYR A 62 -16.84 -7.70 13.61
CA TYR A 62 -17.48 -8.28 14.80
C TYR A 62 -17.84 -7.21 15.84
N LEU A 63 -17.02 -6.17 15.98
CA LEU A 63 -17.29 -5.02 16.84
C LEU A 63 -18.25 -3.99 16.24
N GLU A 64 -18.69 -4.19 14.99
CA GLU A 64 -19.61 -3.31 14.26
C GLU A 64 -19.10 -1.86 14.10
N VAL A 65 -17.78 -1.65 14.11
CA VAL A 65 -17.18 -0.31 13.97
C VAL A 65 -16.90 0.08 12.52
N SER A 66 -16.85 -0.87 11.60
CA SER A 66 -16.66 -0.66 10.15
C SER A 66 -17.08 -1.90 9.37
N ASP A 67 -17.62 -1.71 8.16
CA ASP A 67 -17.90 -2.79 7.20
C ASP A 67 -16.62 -3.41 6.59
N CYS A 68 -15.47 -2.74 6.71
CA CYS A 68 -14.14 -3.19 6.30
C CYS A 68 -14.10 -3.78 4.87
N ASN A 69 -14.76 -3.12 3.92
CA ASN A 69 -14.80 -3.50 2.53
C ASN A 69 -13.66 -2.82 1.75
N MET A 70 -12.72 -3.61 1.23
CA MET A 70 -11.61 -3.07 0.44
C MET A 70 -12.02 -2.60 -0.94
N GLU A 71 -13.08 -3.17 -1.54
CA GLU A 71 -13.56 -2.79 -2.87
C GLU A 71 -14.27 -1.43 -2.85
N GLU A 72 -15.01 -1.15 -1.77
CA GLU A 72 -15.68 0.13 -1.52
C GLU A 72 -14.75 1.16 -0.85
N GLY A 73 -13.57 0.72 -0.42
CA GLY A 73 -12.50 1.59 0.08
C GLY A 73 -12.65 2.01 1.54
N SER A 74 -13.48 1.32 2.32
CA SER A 74 -13.62 1.48 3.78
C SER A 74 -12.55 0.72 4.58
N LEU A 75 -11.83 -0.22 3.93
CA LEU A 75 -10.56 -0.75 4.41
C LEU A 75 -9.46 -0.51 3.38
N ARG A 76 -8.39 0.19 3.79
CA ARG A 76 -7.22 0.46 2.95
C ARG A 76 -5.97 -0.08 3.63
N CYS A 77 -4.97 -0.46 2.84
CA CYS A 77 -3.69 -0.93 3.35
C CYS A 77 -2.57 -0.53 2.39
N ASP A 78 -1.56 0.14 2.95
CA ASP A 78 -0.24 0.27 2.35
C ASP A 78 0.70 -0.70 3.07
N ALA A 79 1.61 -1.34 2.35
CA ALA A 79 2.50 -2.36 2.91
C ALA A 79 3.96 -1.91 2.87
N ASN A 80 4.62 -1.93 4.03
CA ASN A 80 6.04 -1.65 4.15
C ASN A 80 6.84 -2.95 4.16
N ILE A 81 7.83 -3.06 3.29
CA ILE A 81 8.63 -4.27 3.15
C ILE A 81 10.12 -3.98 2.96
N SER A 82 10.95 -4.74 3.66
CA SER A 82 12.38 -4.84 3.41
C SER A 82 12.82 -6.29 3.52
N VAL A 83 13.86 -6.67 2.78
CA VAL A 83 14.56 -7.95 2.96
C VAL A 83 15.89 -7.73 3.67
N ARG A 84 16.26 -8.67 4.52
CA ARG A 84 17.57 -8.73 5.18
C ARG A 84 18.13 -10.14 5.11
N ARG A 85 19.44 -10.27 5.30
CA ARG A 85 20.04 -11.59 5.52
C ARG A 85 19.64 -12.07 6.93
N GLY A 86 19.39 -13.37 7.08
CA GLY A 86 18.82 -13.94 8.32
C GLY A 86 19.71 -13.80 9.57
N ASP A 87 20.99 -13.54 9.37
CA ASP A 87 22.01 -13.30 10.40
C ASP A 87 22.10 -11.82 10.84
N MET A 88 21.32 -10.92 10.23
CA MET A 88 21.34 -9.50 10.56
C MET A 88 20.12 -9.09 11.40
N ASP A 89 20.38 -8.40 12.51
CA ASP A 89 19.33 -7.81 13.35
C ASP A 89 18.69 -6.58 12.70
N LYS A 90 19.48 -5.83 11.91
CA LYS A 90 19.01 -4.60 11.29
C LYS A 90 18.10 -4.89 10.10
N LEU A 91 16.93 -4.23 10.06
CA LEU A 91 16.04 -4.26 8.91
C LEU A 91 16.72 -3.66 7.66
N GLY A 92 16.35 -4.17 6.49
CA GLY A 92 16.81 -3.65 5.22
C GLY A 92 16.17 -2.31 4.87
N THR A 93 16.56 -1.73 3.73
CA THR A 93 15.95 -0.50 3.25
C THR A 93 14.46 -0.70 2.94
N LYS A 94 13.61 0.15 3.52
CA LYS A 94 12.15 0.10 3.38
C LYS A 94 11.70 0.41 1.95
N THR A 95 10.83 -0.41 1.41
CA THR A 95 10.00 -0.09 0.23
C THR A 95 8.55 -0.06 0.68
N GLU A 96 7.85 1.01 0.37
CA GLU A 96 6.41 1.15 0.64
C GLU A 96 5.64 0.75 -0.64
N VAL A 97 4.65 -0.13 -0.53
CA VAL A 97 3.82 -0.56 -1.65
C VAL A 97 2.39 -0.09 -1.44
N LYS A 98 1.88 0.69 -2.39
CA LYS A 98 0.53 1.26 -2.41
C LYS A 98 -0.38 0.57 -3.42
N ASN A 99 -1.67 0.90 -3.35
CA ASN A 99 -2.74 0.39 -4.22
C ASN A 99 -3.01 -1.11 -4.07
N LEU A 100 -3.21 -1.54 -2.82
CA LEU A 100 -3.47 -2.93 -2.47
C LEU A 100 -4.96 -3.14 -2.15
N ASN A 101 -5.80 -3.12 -3.18
CA ASN A 101 -7.27 -3.15 -3.03
C ASN A 101 -7.86 -4.53 -2.70
N SER A 102 -7.03 -5.54 -2.39
CA SER A 102 -7.49 -6.84 -1.90
C SER A 102 -6.38 -7.57 -1.15
N PHE A 103 -6.76 -8.50 -0.28
CA PHE A 103 -5.82 -9.39 0.40
C PHE A 103 -4.99 -10.23 -0.58
N ARG A 104 -5.56 -10.58 -1.74
CA ARG A 104 -4.84 -11.25 -2.82
C ARG A 104 -3.76 -10.34 -3.41
N PHE A 105 -4.06 -9.06 -3.61
CA PHE A 105 -3.10 -8.09 -4.12
C PHE A 105 -1.99 -7.80 -3.13
N LEU A 106 -2.31 -7.66 -1.84
CA LEU A 106 -1.29 -7.57 -0.78
C LEU A 106 -0.29 -8.73 -0.86
N SER A 107 -0.80 -9.97 -0.83
CA SER A 107 0.08 -11.16 -0.85
C SER A 107 0.95 -11.22 -2.10
N ARG A 108 0.38 -10.97 -3.29
CA ARG A 108 1.13 -10.94 -4.56
C ARG A 108 2.15 -9.82 -4.63
N ALA A 109 1.80 -8.63 -4.14
CA ALA A 109 2.68 -7.48 -4.13
C ALA A 109 3.89 -7.73 -3.23
N LEU A 110 3.68 -8.26 -2.02
CA LEU A 110 4.74 -8.62 -1.10
C LEU A 110 5.62 -9.73 -1.68
N GLN A 111 5.05 -10.79 -2.25
CA GLN A 111 5.82 -11.85 -2.93
C GLN A 111 6.70 -11.30 -4.05
N TYR A 112 6.14 -10.44 -4.91
CA TYR A 112 6.88 -9.80 -5.98
C TYR A 112 8.04 -8.95 -5.43
N GLU A 113 7.78 -8.17 -4.39
CA GLU A 113 8.75 -7.24 -3.83
C GLU A 113 9.88 -7.96 -3.09
N ILE A 114 9.59 -9.06 -2.39
CA ILE A 114 10.62 -9.96 -1.83
C ILE A 114 11.58 -10.41 -2.92
N GLU A 115 11.05 -10.96 -4.02
CA GLU A 115 11.86 -11.50 -5.10
C GLU A 115 12.61 -10.41 -5.88
N ARG A 116 12.01 -9.24 -6.05
CA ARG A 116 12.67 -8.07 -6.63
C ARG A 116 13.87 -7.65 -5.78
N GLN A 117 13.69 -7.47 -4.47
CA GLN A 117 14.75 -7.00 -3.59
C GLN A 117 15.88 -8.02 -3.50
N LYS A 118 15.56 -9.32 -3.36
CA LYS A 118 16.55 -10.41 -3.40
C LYS A 118 17.38 -10.37 -4.69
N LYS A 119 16.74 -10.22 -5.85
CA LYS A 119 17.44 -10.16 -7.15
C LYS A 119 18.39 -8.98 -7.28
N ILE A 120 18.02 -7.81 -6.74
CA ILE A 120 18.88 -6.62 -6.76
C ILE A 120 20.10 -6.85 -5.85
N LEU A 121 19.87 -7.31 -4.62
CA LEU A 121 20.95 -7.55 -3.65
C LEU A 121 21.90 -8.66 -4.10
N ALA A 122 21.38 -9.74 -4.70
CA ALA A 122 22.18 -10.84 -5.23
C ALA A 122 23.12 -10.40 -6.38
N LYS A 123 22.79 -9.31 -7.08
CA LYS A 123 23.63 -8.71 -8.13
C LYS A 123 24.59 -7.63 -7.59
N GLY A 124 24.70 -7.49 -6.26
CA GLY A 124 25.48 -6.43 -5.63
C GLY A 124 24.86 -5.03 -5.74
N GLY A 125 23.59 -4.94 -6.16
CA GLY A 125 22.85 -3.68 -6.22
C GLY A 125 22.38 -3.22 -4.84
N VAL A 126 21.89 -1.98 -4.78
CA VAL A 126 21.41 -1.35 -3.55
C VAL A 126 19.91 -1.06 -3.65
N ILE A 127 19.16 -1.42 -2.61
CA ILE A 127 17.76 -1.00 -2.45
C ILE A 127 17.74 0.44 -1.95
N ARG A 128 17.05 1.31 -2.69
CA ARG A 128 16.75 2.68 -2.26
C ARG A 128 15.35 2.73 -1.67
N GLN A 129 15.15 3.61 -0.69
CA GLN A 129 13.83 3.85 -0.16
C GLN A 129 12.95 4.50 -1.22
N GLU A 130 11.80 3.90 -1.46
CA GLU A 130 10.88 4.32 -2.51
C GLU A 130 9.47 3.84 -2.23
N THR A 131 8.51 4.61 -2.74
CA THR A 131 7.12 4.21 -2.80
C THR A 131 6.85 3.60 -4.18
N ARG A 132 6.21 2.43 -4.19
CA ARG A 132 5.88 1.67 -5.39
C ARG A 132 4.38 1.44 -5.47
N HIS A 133 3.87 1.34 -6.68
CA HIS A 133 2.47 1.03 -6.97
C HIS A 133 2.36 -0.42 -7.43
N PHE A 134 1.43 -1.19 -6.86
CA PHE A 134 1.13 -2.52 -7.38
C PHE A 134 0.13 -2.43 -8.55
N ASP A 135 0.51 -3.03 -9.68
CA ASP A 135 -0.35 -3.19 -10.84
C ASP A 135 -0.91 -4.62 -10.87
N SER A 136 -2.23 -4.74 -10.65
CA SER A 136 -2.94 -6.01 -10.62
C SER A 136 -3.04 -6.71 -11.97
N THR A 137 -2.86 -5.99 -13.09
CA THR A 137 -2.91 -6.56 -14.44
C THR A 137 -1.61 -7.29 -14.75
N THR A 138 -0.46 -6.69 -14.40
CA THR A 138 0.86 -7.27 -14.64
C THR A 138 1.38 -8.09 -13.46
N ASN A 139 0.77 -7.96 -12.27
CA ASN A 139 1.24 -8.49 -10.99
C ASN A 139 2.67 -8.03 -10.66
N ARG A 140 2.96 -6.75 -10.90
CA ARG A 140 4.29 -6.15 -10.65
C ARG A 140 4.15 -4.88 -9.83
N THR A 141 5.18 -4.56 -9.07
CA THR A 141 5.32 -3.23 -8.47
C THR A 141 6.09 -2.33 -9.45
N THR A 142 5.64 -1.09 -9.65
CA THR A 142 6.35 -0.05 -10.42
C THR A 142 6.69 1.11 -9.50
N ARG A 143 7.79 1.84 -9.76
CA ARG A 143 8.10 3.03 -8.97
C ARG A 143 7.03 4.08 -9.23
N LEU A 144 6.46 4.64 -8.17
CA LEU A 144 5.74 5.91 -8.30
C LEU A 144 6.78 6.99 -8.61
N ARG A 145 6.42 7.92 -9.50
CA ARG A 145 7.29 9.05 -9.85
C ARG A 145 7.65 9.75 -8.54
N SER A 146 8.94 9.98 -8.30
CA SER A 146 9.40 10.74 -7.13
C SER A 146 8.84 12.17 -7.26
N LYS A 147 7.70 12.44 -6.64
CA LYS A 147 7.51 13.79 -6.12
C LYS A 147 8.53 13.90 -5.01
N GLU A 148 9.63 14.57 -5.31
CA GLU A 148 10.49 15.14 -4.29
C GLU A 148 9.60 15.86 -3.27
N MET A 149 9.94 15.71 -1.99
CA MET A 149 9.20 16.11 -0.79
C MET A 149 8.25 15.04 -0.23
N ALA A 150 8.82 14.15 0.59
CA ALA A 150 8.14 13.78 1.82
C ALA A 150 8.08 15.07 2.65
N ASN A 151 6.89 15.66 2.79
CA ASN A 151 6.70 16.87 3.58
C ASN A 151 6.86 16.53 5.07
N ASP A 152 7.60 17.40 5.75
CA ASP A 152 7.68 17.58 7.20
C ASP A 152 6.29 17.90 7.78
#